data_AF-A0A351ZVM3-F1
#
_entry.id   AF-A0A351ZVM3-F1
#
_cell.length_a   1.000
_cell.length_b   1.000
_cell.length_c   1.000
_cell.angle_alpha   90.00
_cell.angle_beta   90.00
_cell.angle_gamma   90.00
#
_symmetry.space_group_name_H-M   'P 1'
#
loop_
_entity.id
_entity.type
_entity.pdbx_description
1 polymer ?
#
loop_
_entity_poly.entity_id
_entity_poly.type
_entity_poly.pdbx_seq_one_letter_code
_entity_poly.pdbx_strand_id
1 'polypeptide(L)'
;MESDLHLYTPENLLAQAATAEEHLGYKILTFYVDETGVLAKTVTPQTGTFFLSPSGGTLRDEHLNIVLYSAKFDLYKGFGRA
;
A
#
# COMPACT_ATOMS: atom_id res chain seq x y z
N MET A 1 8.23 -3.74 20.44
CA MET A 1 7.46 -2.56 20.01
C MET A 1 6.87 -2.94 18.67
N GLU A 2 5.58 -3.21 18.61
CA GLU A 2 4.90 -3.44 17.33
C GLU A 2 4.98 -2.13 16.53
N SER A 3 5.48 -2.24 15.30
CA SER A 3 5.40 -1.16 14.32
C SER A 3 3.92 -0.96 13.99
N ASP A 4 3.40 0.25 14.19
CA ASP A 4 2.01 0.59 13.83
C ASP A 4 1.76 0.25 12.36
N LEU A 5 0.72 -0.55 12.09
CA LEU A 5 0.43 -1.09 10.76
C LEU A 5 0.18 0.01 9.73
N HIS A 6 -0.30 1.19 10.15
CA HIS A 6 -0.59 2.30 9.25
C HIS A 6 0.63 3.19 8.96
N LEU A 7 1.79 2.93 9.57
CA LEU A 7 3.04 3.55 9.11
C LEU A 7 3.49 2.91 7.80
N TYR A 8 3.85 3.73 6.81
CA TYR A 8 4.37 3.17 5.58
C TYR A 8 5.75 2.52 5.80
N THR A 9 5.75 1.20 5.68
CA THR A 9 6.93 0.38 5.43
C THR A 9 6.56 -0.67 4.39
N PRO A 10 7.53 -1.20 3.61
CA PRO A 10 7.26 -2.32 2.71
C PRO A 10 6.60 -3.52 3.41
N GLU A 11 6.97 -3.77 4.66
CA GLU A 11 6.46 -4.88 5.48
C GLU A 11 5.01 -4.63 5.89
N ASN A 12 4.68 -3.42 6.35
CA ASN A 12 3.32 -3.04 6.71
C ASN A 12 2.40 -3.00 5.48
N LEU A 13 2.90 -2.58 4.32
CA LEU A 13 2.14 -2.61 3.07
C LEU A 13 1.72 -4.04 2.72
N LEU A 14 2.66 -4.99 2.75
CA LEU A 14 2.35 -6.39 2.47
C LEU A 14 1.43 -6.98 3.55
N ALA A 15 1.63 -6.62 4.82
CA ALA A 15 0.79 -7.06 5.92
C ALA A 15 -0.66 -6.58 5.77
N GLN A 16 -0.88 -5.30 5.44
CA GLN A 16 -2.22 -4.79 5.13
C GLN A 16 -2.80 -5.49 3.89
N ALA A 17 -2.02 -5.59 2.80
CA ALA A 17 -2.50 -6.19 1.54
C ALA A 17 -2.95 -7.65 1.68
N ALA A 18 -2.39 -8.40 2.64
CA ALA A 18 -2.76 -9.79 2.91
C ALA A 18 -4.21 -9.96 3.40
N THR A 19 -4.76 -8.95 4.09
CA THR A 19 -6.12 -8.99 4.67
C THR A 19 -7.03 -7.87 4.17
N ALA A 20 -6.52 -6.99 3.31
CA ALA A 20 -7.25 -5.84 2.78
C ALA A 20 -8.46 -6.25 1.94
N GLU A 21 -9.49 -5.40 1.99
CA GLU A 21 -10.58 -5.44 1.04
C GLU A 21 -10.03 -5.32 -0.39
N GLU A 22 -10.61 -6.10 -1.29
CA GLU A 22 -10.31 -6.05 -2.71
C GLU A 22 -11.49 -5.46 -3.48
N HIS A 23 -11.21 -4.44 -4.28
CA HIS A 23 -12.21 -3.80 -5.13
C HIS A 23 -11.62 -3.52 -6.50
N LEU A 24 -12.29 -3.99 -7.56
CA LEU A 24 -11.87 -3.81 -8.96
C LEU A 24 -10.41 -4.19 -9.23
N GLY A 25 -9.92 -5.24 -8.55
CA GLY A 25 -8.55 -5.73 -8.69
C GLY A 25 -7.49 -4.91 -7.94
N TYR A 26 -7.89 -3.98 -7.07
CA TYR A 26 -7.00 -3.27 -6.14
C TYR A 26 -7.20 -3.77 -4.71
N LYS A 27 -6.11 -3.88 -3.95
CA LYS A 27 -6.17 -3.95 -2.48
C LYS A 27 -6.25 -2.54 -1.93
N ILE A 28 -7.23 -2.28 -1.06
CA ILE A 28 -7.45 -0.98 -0.43
C ILE A 28 -6.65 -0.92 0.87
N LEU A 29 -5.67 0.00 0.94
CA LEU A 29 -4.75 0.16 2.06
C LEU A 29 -4.94 1.52 2.71
N THR A 30 -4.53 1.63 3.98
CA THR A 30 -4.62 2.86 4.77
C THR A 30 -3.27 3.17 5.38
N PHE A 31 -2.75 4.38 5.17
CA PHE A 31 -1.51 4.82 5.79
C PHE A 31 -1.66 6.20 6.42
N TYR A 32 -0.85 6.47 7.44
CA TYR A 32 -0.68 7.83 7.95
C TYR A 32 -0.11 8.74 6.88
N VAL A 33 -0.64 9.95 6.81
CA VAL A 33 -0.17 11.00 5.90
C VAL A 33 0.17 12.27 6.66
N ASP A 34 1.09 13.06 6.12
CA ASP A 34 1.37 14.40 6.62
C ASP A 34 0.32 15.41 6.14
N GLU A 35 0.48 16.67 6.55
CA GLU A 35 -0.39 17.79 6.18
C GLU A 35 -0.47 18.07 4.67
N THR A 36 0.42 17.47 3.87
CA THR A 36 0.43 17.58 2.40
C THR A 36 -0.15 16.36 1.71
N GLY A 37 -0.62 15.35 2.46
CA GLY A 37 -1.17 14.10 1.94
C GLY A 37 -0.11 13.06 1.55
N VAL A 38 1.17 13.28 1.89
CA VAL A 38 2.26 12.35 1.60
C VAL A 38 2.41 11.34 2.73
N LEU A 39 2.81 10.11 2.41
CA LEU A 39 3.06 9.04 3.39
C LEU A 39 3.97 9.53 4.53
N ALA A 40 3.44 9.50 5.76
CA ALA A 40 4.15 9.99 6.93
C ALA A 40 5.17 8.97 7.46
N LYS A 41 6.27 9.48 8.02
CA LYS A 41 7.32 8.68 8.67
C LYS A 41 7.04 8.40 10.16
N THR A 42 6.03 9.07 10.71
CA THR A 42 5.60 8.99 12.11
C THR A 42 4.09 8.96 12.16
N VAL A 43 3.51 8.52 13.27
CA VAL A 43 2.06 8.51 13.46
C VAL A 43 1.55 9.94 13.37
N THR A 44 0.49 10.16 12.61
CA THR A 44 -0.19 11.45 12.48
C THR A 44 -1.68 11.29 12.76
N PRO A 45 -2.42 12.38 13.00
CA PRO A 45 -3.87 12.33 13.18
C PRO A 45 -4.64 12.00 11.89
N GLN A 46 -3.96 11.97 10.73
CA GLN A 46 -4.58 11.85 9.41
C GLN A 46 -4.14 10.57 8.73
N THR A 47 -5.07 9.90 8.05
CA THR A 47 -4.78 8.77 7.19
C THR A 47 -5.27 9.03 5.78
N GLY A 48 -4.60 8.43 4.81
CA GLY A 48 -5.00 8.41 3.41
C GLY A 48 -5.37 6.99 2.97
N THR A 49 -6.24 6.90 1.97
CA THR A 49 -6.59 5.66 1.29
C THR A 49 -5.70 5.48 0.07
N PHE A 50 -5.17 4.27 -0.09
CA PHE A 50 -4.28 3.91 -1.19
C PHE A 50 -4.76 2.64 -1.87
N PHE A 51 -4.43 2.52 -3.16
CA PHE A 51 -4.86 1.43 -4.01
C PHE A 51 -3.63 0.69 -4.53
N LEU A 52 -3.39 -0.50 -4.00
CA LEU A 52 -2.33 -1.38 -4.47
C LEU A 52 -2.86 -2.24 -5.61
N SER A 53 -2.28 -2.11 -6.81
CA SER A 53 -2.42 -3.09 -7.89
C SER A 53 -1.55 -4.32 -7.56
N PRO A 54 -2.15 -5.49 -7.24
CA PRO A 54 -1.39 -6.68 -6.87
C PRO A 54 -0.50 -7.20 -7.99
N SER A 55 -0.93 -7.01 -9.25
CA SER A 55 -0.10 -7.26 -10.42
C SER A 55 0.84 -6.08 -10.65
N GLY A 56 2.14 -6.36 -10.70
CA GLY A 56 3.18 -5.36 -10.95
C GLY A 56 3.53 -4.46 -9.74
N GLY A 57 2.77 -4.50 -8.65
CA GLY A 57 3.15 -3.87 -7.38
C GLY A 57 3.14 -2.33 -7.42
N THR A 58 2.11 -1.74 -8.03
CA THR A 58 1.93 -0.29 -8.09
C THR A 58 1.01 0.18 -6.97
N LEU A 59 1.43 1.17 -6.18
CA LEU A 59 0.60 1.83 -5.18
C LEU A 59 0.15 3.19 -5.71
N ARG A 60 -1.14 3.48 -5.58
CA ARG A 60 -1.75 4.74 -6.00
C ARG A 60 -2.45 5.45 -4.87
N ASP A 61 -2.57 6.77 -4.97
CA ASP A 61 -3.39 7.59 -4.07
C ASP A 61 -4.87 7.60 -4.49
N GLU A 62 -5.70 8.36 -3.79
CA GLU A 62 -7.13 8.53 -4.08
C GLU A 62 -7.45 9.15 -5.44
N HIS A 63 -6.50 9.87 -6.03
CA HIS A 63 -6.60 10.45 -7.36
C HIS A 63 -5.98 9.53 -8.43
N LEU A 64 -5.62 8.30 -8.05
CA LEU A 64 -4.96 7.30 -8.87
C LEU A 64 -3.58 7.71 -9.40
N ASN A 65 -2.95 8.73 -8.82
CA ASN A 65 -1.55 9.05 -9.11
C ASN A 65 -0.65 7.95 -8.56
N ILE A 66 0.46 7.70 -9.25
CA ILE A 66 1.44 6.71 -8.78
C ILE A 66 2.21 7.31 -7.60
N VAL A 67 2.05 6.69 -6.44
CA VAL A 67 2.84 7.02 -5.25
C VAL A 67 4.17 6.27 -5.30
N LEU A 68 4.12 4.98 -5.64
CA LEU A 68 5.30 4.17 -5.86
C LEU A 68 5.02 2.97 -6.77
N TYR A 69 6.10 2.42 -7.29
CA TYR A 69 6.12 1.20 -8.09
C TYR A 69 7.27 0.31 -7.63
N SER A 70 7.00 -0.95 -7.31
CA SER A 70 8.03 -1.93 -6.98
C SER A 70 7.57 -3.36 -7.22
N ALA A 71 8.39 -4.14 -7.94
CA ALA A 71 8.18 -5.56 -8.11
C ALA A 71 8.28 -6.38 -6.80
N LYS A 72 8.66 -5.77 -5.66
CA LYS A 72 8.54 -6.39 -4.33
C LYS A 72 7.08 -6.57 -3.92
N PHE A 73 6.19 -5.71 -4.43
CA PHE A 73 4.77 -5.70 -4.10
C PHE A 73 3.91 -6.39 -5.16
N ASP A 74 4.53 -7.00 -6.17
CA ASP A 74 3.85 -7.83 -7.14
C ASP A 74 3.50 -9.18 -6.48
N LEU A 75 2.24 -9.31 -6.05
CA LEU A 75 1.73 -10.50 -5.37
C LEU A 75 1.60 -11.71 -6.30
N TYR A 76 1.66 -11.48 -7.62
CA TYR A 76 1.61 -12.55 -8.62
C TYR A 76 2.98 -12.85 -9.22
N LYS A 77 4.05 -12.23 -8.71
CA LYS A 77 5.41 -12.49 -9.21
C LYS A 77 5.75 -13.98 -9.09
N GLY A 78 5.98 -14.63 -10.23
CA GLY A 78 6.30 -16.05 -10.31
C GLY A 78 5.10 -16.97 -10.59
N PHE A 79 3.86 -16.47 -10.53
CA PHE A 79 2.72 -17.20 -11.07
C PHE A 79 2.89 -17.33 -12.59
N GLY A 80 2.94 -18.58 -13.08
CA GLY A 80 3.16 -18.89 -14.50
C GLY A 80 4.56 -19.39 -14.85
N ARG A 81 5.50 -19.47 -13.90
CA ARG A 81 6.72 -20.29 -14.07
C ARG A 81 6.41 -21.73 -13.64
N ALA A 82 5.95 -22.53 -14.60
CA ALA A 82 5.92 -24.00 -14.51
C ALA A 82 7.29 -24.58 -14.87
#